data_AF-A0A2N2JI26-F1
#
_entry.id   AF-A0A2N2JI26-F1
#
_cell.length_a   1.000
_cell.length_b   1.000
_cell.length_c   1.000
_cell.angle_alpha   90.00
_cell.angle_beta   90.00
_cell.angle_gamma   90.00
#
_symmetry.space_group_name_H-M   'P 1'
#
loop_
_entity.id
_entity.type
_entity.pdbx_description
1 polymer ?
#
loop_
_entity_poly.entity_id
_entity_poly.type
_entity_poly.pdbx_seq_one_letter_code
_entity_poly.pdbx_strand_id
1 'polypeptide(L)'
;MYRPVLAAFLVATAALLIAAAFVPAPLTARADLGDVPNPVKAAWFLVWIQEVVSYAVEAIYLVGFAALAVLLLPYLDRAPHAPAARWFSPERRPLHVIGLTLVLAVLAWTVIGLFFRGPDWQLVPSF
;
A
#
# COMPACT_ATOMS: atom_id res chain seq x y z
N MET A 1 2.88 23.88 -21.17
CA MET A 1 2.90 23.49 -19.74
C MET A 1 2.77 21.98 -19.51
N TYR A 2 2.13 21.20 -20.40
CA TYR A 2 1.87 19.75 -20.24
C TYR A 2 2.94 18.79 -20.84
N ARG A 3 3.88 19.29 -21.66
CA ARG A 3 4.94 18.48 -22.29
C ARG A 3 5.75 17.60 -21.33
N PRO A 4 6.25 18.10 -20.17
CA PRO A 4 7.01 17.27 -19.24
C PRO A 4 6.14 16.20 -18.57
N VAL A 5 4.86 16.48 -18.31
CA VAL A 5 3.92 15.52 -17.72
C VAL A 5 3.65 14.38 -18.70
N LEU A 6 3.39 14.70 -19.97
CA LEU A 6 3.22 13.70 -21.01
C LEU A 6 4.49 12.85 -21.17
N ALA A 7 5.67 13.47 -21.19
CA ALA A 7 6.93 12.73 -21.27
C ALA A 7 7.11 11.77 -20.08
N ALA A 8 6.87 12.25 -18.85
CA ALA A 8 6.96 11.41 -17.65
C ALA A 8 5.95 10.25 -17.69
N PHE A 9 4.71 10.50 -18.12
CA PHE A 9 3.69 9.48 -18.29
C PHE A 9 4.10 8.41 -19.31
N LEU A 10 4.59 8.82 -20.49
CA LEU A 10 5.04 7.90 -21.53
C LEU A 10 6.25 7.08 -21.08
N VAL A 11 7.21 7.70 -20.40
CA VAL A 11 8.39 7.01 -19.85
C VAL A 11 7.98 5.99 -18.79
N ALA A 12 7.10 6.37 -17.85
CA ALA A 12 6.60 5.45 -16.82
C ALA A 12 5.83 4.28 -17.43
N THR A 13 4.98 4.54 -18.43
CA THR A 13 4.22 3.50 -19.14
C THR A 13 5.15 2.56 -19.88
N ALA A 14 6.13 3.10 -20.62
CA ALA A 14 7.12 2.29 -21.32
C ALA A 14 7.94 1.43 -20.34
N ALA A 15 8.37 2.00 -19.21
CA ALA A 15 9.09 1.26 -18.18
C ALA A 15 8.26 0.11 -17.60
N LEU A 16 6.96 0.34 -17.32
CA LEU A 16 6.04 -0.71 -16.85
C LEU A 16 5.84 -1.82 -17.89
N LEU A 17 5.68 -1.46 -19.17
CA LEU A 17 5.51 -2.45 -20.25
C LEU A 17 6.78 -3.28 -20.47
N ILE A 18 7.95 -2.64 -20.44
CA ILE A 18 9.24 -3.31 -20.51
C ILE A 18 9.38 -4.26 -19.31
N ALA A 19 9.12 -3.78 -18.09
CA ALA A 19 9.16 -4.62 -16.90
C ALA A 19 8.20 -5.82 -17.01
N ALA A 20 6.96 -5.62 -17.47
CA ALA A 20 6.00 -6.71 -17.66
C ALA A 20 6.41 -7.72 -18.75
N ALA A 21 7.17 -7.29 -19.75
CA ALA A 21 7.69 -8.18 -20.79
C ALA A 21 8.83 -9.08 -20.30
N PHE A 22 9.60 -8.63 -19.30
CA PHE A 22 10.78 -9.36 -18.79
C PHE A 22 10.58 -9.99 -17.41
N VAL A 23 9.64 -9.50 -16.60
CA VAL A 23 9.33 -10.02 -15.27
C VAL A 23 8.08 -10.90 -15.37
N PRO A 24 8.21 -12.23 -15.24
CA PRO A 24 7.05 -13.11 -15.32
C PRO A 24 6.10 -12.83 -14.16
N ALA A 25 4.80 -12.82 -14.47
CA ALA A 25 3.78 -12.69 -13.45
C ALA A 25 3.85 -13.89 -12.48
N PRO A 26 3.79 -13.67 -11.16
CA PRO A 26 3.81 -14.74 -10.15
C PRO A 26 2.44 -15.43 -10.08
N LEU A 27 2.01 -16.04 -11.19
CA LEU A 27 0.73 -16.74 -11.28
C LEU A 27 0.88 -18.15 -10.70
N THR A 28 -0.09 -18.54 -9.87
CA THR A 28 -0.20 -19.90 -9.33
C THR A 28 -0.96 -20.80 -10.31
N ALA A 29 -1.08 -22.09 -9.95
CA ALA A 29 -1.92 -23.03 -10.67
C ALA A 29 -3.37 -22.50 -10.78
N ARG A 30 -4.10 -23.00 -11.78
CA ARG A 30 -5.51 -22.67 -11.97
C ARG A 30 -6.27 -22.92 -10.66
N ALA A 31 -7.12 -21.98 -10.27
CA ALA A 31 -7.93 -22.10 -9.07
C ALA A 31 -8.74 -23.40 -9.09
N ASP A 32 -8.59 -24.19 -8.02
CA ASP A 32 -9.36 -25.40 -7.74
C ASP A 32 -10.20 -25.15 -6.48
N LEU A 33 -11.47 -25.55 -6.51
CA LEU A 33 -12.35 -25.45 -5.34
C LEU A 33 -12.08 -26.57 -4.32
N GLY A 34 -11.45 -27.66 -4.74
CA GLY A 34 -11.10 -28.79 -3.88
C GLY A 34 -9.78 -28.62 -3.12
N ASP A 35 -8.94 -27.66 -3.52
CA ASP A 35 -7.63 -27.38 -2.92
C ASP A 35 -7.40 -25.87 -2.78
N VAL A 36 -7.58 -25.36 -1.56
CA VAL A 36 -7.35 -23.94 -1.24
C VAL A 36 -5.97 -23.80 -0.62
N PRO A 37 -5.03 -23.07 -1.26
CA PRO A 37 -3.68 -22.93 -0.73
C PRO A 37 -3.66 -22.22 0.62
N ASN A 38 -2.82 -22.70 1.54
CA ASN A 38 -2.63 -22.16 2.88
C ASN A 38 -1.16 -21.72 3.08
N PRO A 39 -0.87 -20.42 3.25
CA PRO A 39 -1.79 -19.28 3.26
C PRO A 39 -2.12 -18.79 1.85
N VAL A 40 -3.37 -18.39 1.61
CA VAL A 40 -3.73 -17.60 0.43
C VAL A 40 -3.39 -16.14 0.69
N LYS A 41 -2.53 -15.53 -0.14
CA LYS A 41 -2.16 -14.11 -0.02
C LYS A 41 -2.96 -13.25 -0.99
N ALA A 42 -3.46 -12.12 -0.52
CA ALA A 42 -4.10 -11.10 -1.35
C ALA A 42 -3.08 -10.44 -2.29
N ALA A 43 -3.57 -9.60 -3.21
CA ALA A 43 -2.70 -8.75 -4.02
C ALA A 43 -1.82 -7.87 -3.11
N TRP A 44 -0.57 -7.62 -3.51
CA TRP A 44 0.46 -6.99 -2.68
C TRP A 44 0.02 -5.68 -1.99
N PHE A 45 -0.81 -4.86 -2.66
CA PHE A 45 -1.32 -3.59 -2.12
C PHE A 45 -2.49 -3.75 -1.13
N LEU A 46 -3.06 -4.96 -1.01
CA LEU A 46 -4.11 -5.33 -0.05
C LEU A 46 -3.59 -6.24 1.07
N VAL A 47 -2.37 -6.76 0.97
CA VAL A 47 -1.79 -7.69 1.95
C VAL A 47 -1.81 -7.11 3.36
N TRP A 48 -1.53 -5.81 3.54
CA TRP A 48 -1.58 -5.18 4.86
C TRP A 48 -2.97 -5.20 5.49
N ILE A 49 -4.04 -5.11 4.70
CA ILE A 49 -5.43 -5.20 5.20
C ILE A 49 -5.69 -6.62 5.67
N GLN A 50 -5.32 -7.60 4.84
CA GLN A 50 -5.45 -9.01 5.18
C GLN A 50 -4.71 -9.34 6.48
N GLU A 51 -3.49 -8.84 6.61
CA GLU A 51 -2.65 -9.02 7.80
C GLU A 51 -3.25 -8.39 9.06
N VAL A 52 -3.89 -7.21 8.96
CA VAL A 52 -4.55 -6.59 10.11
C VAL A 52 -5.82 -7.39 10.50
N VAL A 53 -6.60 -7.80 9.50
CA VAL A 53 -7.89 -8.50 9.71
C VAL A 53 -7.70 -9.96 10.14
N SER A 54 -6.55 -10.58 9.86
CA SER A 54 -6.26 -11.96 10.30
C SER A 54 -6.21 -12.11 11.82
N TYR A 55 -5.94 -11.02 12.55
CA TYR A 55 -5.91 -11.04 14.02
C TYR A 55 -7.30 -10.92 14.65
N ALA A 56 -8.17 -10.10 14.05
CA ALA A 56 -9.53 -9.88 14.49
C ALA A 56 -10.35 -9.30 13.33
N VAL A 57 -11.56 -9.82 13.11
CA VAL A 57 -12.43 -9.37 12.02
C VAL A 57 -12.79 -7.89 12.20
N GLU A 58 -12.98 -7.46 13.44
CA GLU A 58 -13.28 -6.07 13.83
C GLU A 58 -12.14 -5.10 13.51
N ALA A 59 -10.91 -5.59 13.27
CA ALA A 59 -9.80 -4.75 12.86
C ALA A 59 -10.03 -4.10 11.47
N ILE A 60 -11.05 -4.54 10.71
CA ILE A 60 -11.50 -3.82 9.52
C ILE A 60 -11.94 -2.37 9.83
N TYR A 61 -12.45 -2.09 11.03
CA TYR A 61 -12.80 -0.72 11.42
C TYR A 61 -11.56 0.17 11.52
N LEU A 62 -10.41 -0.37 11.95
CA LEU A 62 -9.13 0.36 11.97
C LEU A 62 -8.72 0.76 10.56
N VAL A 63 -8.86 -0.14 9.59
CA VAL A 63 -8.61 0.13 8.16
C VAL A 63 -9.54 1.25 7.66
N GLY A 64 -10.82 1.19 8.03
CA GLY A 64 -11.81 2.23 7.72
C GLY A 64 -11.44 3.59 8.34
N PHE A 65 -11.03 3.63 9.61
CA PHE A 65 -10.60 4.86 10.26
C PHE A 65 -9.32 5.43 9.67
N ALA A 66 -8.36 4.57 9.27
CA ALA A 66 -7.16 5.02 8.58
C ALA A 66 -7.50 5.65 7.22
N ALA A 67 -8.40 5.03 6.44
CA ALA A 67 -8.89 5.59 5.19
C ALA A 67 -9.62 6.93 5.40
N LEU A 68 -10.48 7.00 6.42
CA LEU A 68 -11.18 8.24 6.79
C LEU A 68 -10.19 9.34 7.22
N ALA A 69 -9.16 9.01 7.99
CA ALA A 69 -8.13 9.95 8.38
C ALA A 69 -7.43 10.55 7.16
N VAL A 70 -7.04 9.72 6.18
CA VAL A 70 -6.44 10.17 4.92
C VAL A 70 -7.41 11.06 4.13
N LEU A 71 -8.68 10.68 4.04
CA LEU A 71 -9.71 11.48 3.38
C LEU A 71 -9.91 12.85 4.04
N LEU A 72 -9.78 12.93 5.36
CA LEU A 72 -9.94 14.15 6.13
C LEU A 72 -8.69 15.05 6.16
N LEU A 73 -7.51 14.54 5.83
CA LEU A 73 -6.25 15.31 5.78
C LEU A 73 -6.36 16.69 5.11
N PRO A 74 -6.95 16.85 3.90
CA PRO A 74 -7.04 18.18 3.26
C PRO A 74 -7.94 19.15 4.03
N TYR A 75 -8.92 18.67 4.78
CA TYR A 75 -9.82 19.51 5.59
C TYR A 75 -9.22 19.88 6.95
N LEU A 76 -8.27 19.07 7.44
CA LEU A 76 -7.50 19.34 8.65
C LEU A 76 -6.34 20.32 8.41
N ASP A 77 -6.02 20.58 7.15
CA ASP A 77 -5.02 21.56 6.75
C ASP A 77 -5.49 22.99 6.97
N ARG A 78 -4.87 23.64 7.95
CA ARG A 78 -5.11 25.05 8.32
C ARG A 78 -3.96 25.97 7.92
N ALA A 79 -2.94 25.45 7.23
CA ALA A 79 -1.78 26.25 6.87
C ALA A 79 -2.18 27.29 5.79
N PRO A 80 -1.57 28.50 5.80
CA PRO A 80 -1.76 29.48 4.75
C PRO A 80 -1.48 28.89 3.36
N HIS A 81 -2.11 29.44 2.32
CA HIS A 81 -1.84 29.03 0.95
C HIS A 81 -0.34 29.15 0.66
N ALA A 82 0.30 28.00 0.43
CA ALA A 82 1.69 27.98 0.03
C ALA A 82 1.78 28.36 -1.46
N PRO A 83 2.70 29.27 -1.85
CA PRO A 83 2.87 29.66 -3.25
C PRO A 83 3.36 28.51 -4.14
N ALA A 84 3.86 27.42 -3.54
CA ALA A 84 4.24 26.19 -4.21
C ALA A 84 4.07 24.98 -3.29
N ALA A 85 3.79 23.80 -3.88
CA ALA A 85 3.80 22.55 -3.16
C ALA A 85 5.22 22.24 -2.67
N ARG A 86 5.40 22.14 -1.35
CA ARG A 86 6.68 21.80 -0.72
C ARG A 86 6.53 20.53 0.10
N TRP A 87 7.36 19.54 -0.20
CA TRP A 87 7.46 18.34 0.61
C TRP A 87 7.99 18.69 2.01
N PHE A 88 7.40 18.08 3.04
CA PHE A 88 7.83 18.23 4.44
C PHE A 88 7.90 19.68 4.95
N SER A 89 7.00 20.53 4.46
CA SER A 89 6.89 21.92 4.89
C SER A 89 6.73 22.02 6.43
N PRO A 90 7.44 22.93 7.11
CA PRO A 90 7.35 23.13 8.56
C PRO A 90 5.94 23.44 9.06
N GLU A 91 5.17 24.16 8.23
CA GLU A 91 3.84 24.67 8.53
C GLU A 91 2.79 23.55 8.61
N ARG A 92 3.07 22.42 7.95
CA ARG A 92 2.20 21.24 7.85
C ARG A 92 2.80 20.01 8.51
N ARG A 93 3.81 20.19 9.37
CA ARG A 93 4.47 19.11 10.13
C ARG A 93 3.51 18.09 10.74
N PRO A 94 2.44 18.46 11.47
CA PRO A 94 1.57 17.45 12.07
C PRO A 94 0.89 16.57 11.01
N LEU A 95 0.45 17.14 9.88
CA LEU A 95 -0.16 16.39 8.78
C LEU A 95 0.85 15.47 8.10
N HIS A 96 2.09 15.94 7.91
CA HIS A 96 3.17 15.12 7.36
C HIS A 96 3.53 13.96 8.27
N VAL A 97 3.58 14.17 9.59
CA VAL A 97 3.84 13.09 10.56
C VAL A 97 2.71 12.07 10.50
N ILE A 98 1.44 12.50 10.55
CA ILE A 98 0.29 11.59 10.46
C ILE A 98 0.34 10.78 9.16
N GLY A 99 0.51 11.45 8.02
CA GLY A 99 0.57 10.78 6.71
C GLY A 99 1.73 9.80 6.61
N LEU A 100 2.92 10.20 7.08
CA LEU A 100 4.10 9.33 7.07
C LEU A 100 3.91 8.13 8.00
N THR A 101 3.37 8.32 9.20
CA THR A 101 3.07 7.23 10.12
C THR A 101 2.10 6.23 9.51
N LEU A 102 1.04 6.69 8.84
CA LEU A 102 0.09 5.81 8.15
C LEU A 102 0.76 5.01 7.01
N VAL A 103 1.58 5.68 6.18
CA VAL A 103 2.32 5.00 5.10
C VAL A 103 3.28 3.96 5.66
N LEU A 104 4.06 4.31 6.69
CA LEU A 104 5.00 3.39 7.32
C LEU A 104 4.29 2.20 7.97
N ALA A 105 3.13 2.42 8.59
CA ALA A 105 2.31 1.33 9.13
C ALA A 105 1.82 0.38 8.03
N VAL A 106 1.28 0.90 6.93
CA VAL A 106 0.85 0.10 5.77
C VAL A 106 2.02 -0.71 5.20
N LEU A 107 3.19 -0.08 5.05
CA LEU A 107 4.39 -0.76 4.56
C LEU A 107 4.86 -1.86 5.53
N ALA A 108 4.89 -1.58 6.83
CA ALA A 108 5.29 -2.56 7.85
C ALA A 108 4.40 -3.81 7.79
N TRP A 109 3.08 -3.63 7.80
CA TRP A 109 2.13 -4.74 7.70
C TRP A 109 2.20 -5.46 6.35
N THR A 110 2.45 -4.74 5.25
CA THR A 110 2.67 -5.35 3.93
C THR A 110 3.91 -6.25 3.95
N VAL A 111 5.02 -5.79 4.53
CA VAL A 111 6.26 -6.56 4.65
C VAL A 111 6.05 -7.80 5.52
N ILE A 112 5.35 -7.67 6.65
CA ILE A 112 5.01 -8.81 7.52
C ILE A 112 4.18 -9.85 6.74
N GLY A 113 3.09 -9.42 6.11
CA GLY A 113 2.21 -10.32 5.36
C GLY A 113 2.88 -11.00 4.16
N LEU A 114 3.76 -10.27 3.45
CA LEU A 114 4.47 -10.82 2.30
C LEU A 114 5.57 -11.80 2.70
N PHE A 115 6.41 -11.45 3.68
CA PHE A 115 7.67 -12.15 3.92
C PHE A 115 7.70 -13.02 5.17
N PHE A 116 6.76 -12.87 6.09
CA PHE A 116 6.79 -13.54 7.39
C PHE A 116 5.55 -14.39 7.67
N ARG A 117 4.56 -14.46 6.76
CA ARG A 117 3.37 -15.31 6.92
C ARG A 117 3.50 -16.63 6.16
N GLY A 118 3.48 -17.72 6.92
CA GLY A 118 3.47 -19.11 6.48
C GLY A 118 2.14 -19.83 6.76
N PRO A 119 2.10 -21.19 6.62
CA PRO A 119 0.89 -21.98 6.82
C PRO A 119 0.27 -21.75 8.20
N ASP A 120 -1.06 -21.81 8.28
CA ASP A 120 -1.84 -21.57 9.51
C ASP A 120 -1.54 -20.21 10.15
N TRP A 121 -1.17 -19.24 9.31
CA TRP A 121 -0.83 -17.87 9.71
C TRP A 121 0.37 -17.75 10.65
N GLN A 122 1.21 -18.79 10.73
CA GLN A 122 2.41 -18.80 11.56
C GLN A 122 3.43 -17.76 11.08
N LEU A 123 4.17 -17.19 12.04
CA LEU A 123 5.24 -16.25 11.76
C LEU A 123 6.51 -17.01 11.37
N VAL A 124 6.71 -17.21 10.07
CA VAL A 124 7.85 -17.95 9.49
C VAL A 124 8.43 -17.14 8.32
N PRO A 125 9.76 -16.91 8.27
CA PRO A 125 10.40 -16.26 7.14
C PRO A 125 10.14 -17.05 5.84
N SER A 126 9.81 -16.35 4.76
CA SER A 126 9.44 -16.97 3.47
C SER A 126 10.59 -17.03 2.45
N PHE A 127 11.84 -16.94 2.90
CA PHE A 127 13.05 -16.93 2.07
C PHE A 127 14.06 -17.99 2.53
#